data_AF-A0A1F1Q489-F1
#
_entry.id   AF-A0A1F1Q489-F1
#
_cell.length_a   1.000
_cell.length_b   1.000
_cell.length_c   1.000
_cell.angle_alpha   90.00
_cell.angle_beta   90.00
_cell.angle_gamma   90.00
#
_symmetry.space_group_name_H-M   'P 1'
#
loop_
_entity.id
_entity.type
_entity.pdbx_description
1 polymer ?
#
loop_
_entity_poly.entity_id
_entity_poly.type
_entity_poly.pdbx_seq_one_letter_code
_entity_poly.pdbx_strand_id
1 'polypeptide(L)'
;MPKIALERAALLRQAAADGRRNPEDLFGIRMAIYEAFEATGVDYNRACEVLISARPPLTDWDCHRLEIIAHQMELSPEARGEHLRRLCEMAAILTPL
;
A
#
# COMPACT_ATOMS: atom_id res chain seq x y z
N MET A 1 -1.13 12.20 16.25
CA MET A 1 -0.02 11.26 16.56
C MET A 1 0.23 10.42 15.32
N PRO A 2 1.49 10.11 14.97
CA PRO A 2 1.76 9.19 13.85
C PRO A 2 1.20 7.80 14.17
N LYS A 3 0.56 7.16 13.18
CA LYS A 3 -0.02 5.81 13.32
C LYS A 3 1.07 4.78 13.59
N ILE A 4 0.79 3.79 14.43
CA ILE A 4 1.71 2.66 14.63
C ILE A 4 1.70 1.74 13.41
N ALA A 5 2.70 0.86 13.28
CA ALA A 5 2.80 -0.05 12.13
C ALA A 5 1.56 -0.93 11.95
N LEU A 6 0.98 -1.42 13.03
CA LEU A 6 -0.22 -2.26 13.00
C LEU A 6 -1.44 -1.50 12.43
N GLU A 7 -1.62 -0.24 12.80
CA GLU A 7 -2.70 0.61 12.27
C GLU A 7 -2.50 0.89 10.78
N ARG A 8 -1.27 1.19 10.36
CA ARG A 8 -0.91 1.39 8.95
C ARG A 8 -1.17 0.12 8.13
N ALA A 9 -0.78 -1.05 8.64
CA ALA A 9 -1.04 -2.34 8.01
C ALA A 9 -2.54 -2.64 7.90
N ALA A 10 -3.33 -2.33 8.93
CA ALA A 10 -4.78 -2.49 8.91
C ALA A 10 -5.44 -1.62 7.82
N LEU A 11 -5.00 -0.37 7.65
CA LEU A 11 -5.48 0.51 6.58
C LEU A 11 -5.22 -0.08 5.19
N LEU A 12 -4.02 -0.63 4.95
CA LEU A 12 -3.70 -1.25 3.66
C LEU A 12 -4.54 -2.50 3.39
N ARG A 13 -4.83 -3.33 4.40
CA ARG A 13 -5.74 -4.47 4.24
C ARG A 13 -7.17 -4.03 3.97
N GLN A 14 -7.62 -2.99 4.66
CA GLN A 14 -8.92 -2.42 4.41
C GLN A 14 -9.01 -1.90 2.97
N ALA A 15 -7.99 -1.18 2.50
CA ALA A 15 -7.87 -0.72 1.12
C ALA A 15 -7.90 -1.89 0.11
N ALA A 16 -7.18 -3.00 0.38
CA ALA A 16 -7.24 -4.19 -0.47
C ALA A 16 -8.65 -4.80 -0.51
N ALA A 17 -9.33 -4.88 0.64
CA ALA A 17 -10.69 -5.40 0.73
C ALA A 17 -11.72 -4.49 0.04
N ASP A 18 -11.54 -3.17 0.13
CA ASP A 18 -12.38 -2.18 -0.53
C ASP A 18 -12.13 -2.17 -2.04
N GLY A 19 -10.88 -2.27 -2.49
CA GLY A 19 -10.50 -2.33 -3.90
C GLY A 19 -11.07 -3.56 -4.61
N ARG A 20 -11.16 -4.72 -3.93
CA ARG A 20 -11.86 -5.89 -4.47
C ARG A 20 -13.38 -5.71 -4.55
N ARG A 21 -13.98 -4.96 -3.62
CA ARG A 21 -15.42 -4.69 -3.59
C ARG A 21 -15.82 -3.60 -4.58
N ASN A 22 -14.95 -2.61 -4.78
CA ASN A 22 -15.17 -1.46 -5.65
C ASN A 22 -13.87 -1.12 -6.41
N PRO A 23 -13.54 -1.88 -7.47
CA PRO A 23 -12.27 -1.71 -8.19
C PRO A 23 -12.18 -0.39 -8.96
N GLU A 24 -13.29 0.33 -9.11
CA GLU A 24 -13.33 1.65 -9.75
C GLU A 24 -12.86 2.79 -8.84
N ASP A 25 -12.81 2.58 -7.52
CA ASP A 25 -12.46 3.60 -6.53
C ASP A 25 -10.95 3.77 -6.34
N LEU A 26 -10.27 4.17 -7.42
CA LEU A 26 -8.83 4.43 -7.38
C LEU A 26 -8.48 5.59 -6.43
N PHE A 27 -9.36 6.58 -6.29
CA PHE A 27 -9.14 7.72 -5.41
C PHE A 27 -9.14 7.27 -3.93
N GLY A 28 -10.16 6.52 -3.52
CA GLY A 28 -10.25 5.98 -2.15
C GLY A 28 -9.05 5.12 -1.79
N ILE A 29 -8.60 4.25 -2.71
CA ILE A 29 -7.42 3.41 -2.46
C ILE A 29 -6.14 4.24 -2.34
N ARG A 30 -5.94 5.26 -3.20
CA ARG A 30 -4.79 6.17 -3.08
C ARG A 30 -4.80 6.95 -1.77
N MET A 31 -5.97 7.40 -1.32
CA MET A 31 -6.11 8.07 -0.03
C MET A 31 -5.79 7.15 1.14
N ALA A 32 -6.24 5.89 1.11
CA ALA A 32 -5.90 4.91 2.14
C ALA A 32 -4.39 4.60 2.19
N ILE A 33 -3.72 4.50 1.03
CA ILE A 33 -2.26 4.35 0.96
C ILE A 33 -1.56 5.59 1.53
N TYR A 34 -2.01 6.79 1.15
CA TYR A 34 -1.50 8.05 1.71
C TYR A 34 -1.62 8.05 3.24
N GLU A 35 -2.79 7.73 3.78
CA GLU A 35 -3.03 7.71 5.23
C GLU A 35 -2.22 6.64 5.96
N ALA A 36 -1.95 5.51 5.30
CA ALA A 36 -1.08 4.47 5.83
C ALA A 36 0.40 4.89 5.80
N PHE A 37 0.81 5.70 4.82
CA PHE A 37 2.21 6.09 4.63
C PHE A 37 2.52 7.47 5.23
N GLU A 38 1.51 8.17 5.73
CA GLU A 38 1.63 9.45 6.40
C GLU A 38 2.65 9.37 7.54
N ALA A 39 3.53 10.38 7.62
CA ALA A 39 4.61 10.48 8.61
C ALA A 39 5.65 9.34 8.60
N THR A 40 5.67 8.48 7.56
CA THR A 40 6.71 7.46 7.39
C THR A 40 7.95 7.97 6.67
N GLY A 41 7.86 9.12 6.00
CA GLY A 41 8.94 9.69 5.18
C GLY A 41 9.09 9.05 3.79
N VAL A 42 8.17 8.18 3.38
CA VAL A 42 8.09 7.66 2.01
C VAL A 42 7.43 8.67 1.08
N ASP A 43 7.93 8.76 -0.15
CA ASP A 43 7.22 9.40 -1.26
C ASP A 43 5.99 8.55 -1.64
N TYR A 44 4.82 8.99 -1.18
CA TYR A 44 3.57 8.27 -1.39
C TYR A 44 3.16 8.20 -2.87
N ASN A 45 3.52 9.19 -3.70
CA ASN A 45 3.15 9.20 -5.12
C ASN A 45 3.86 8.04 -5.81
N ARG A 46 5.16 7.94 -5.56
CA ARG A 46 5.99 6.86 -6.11
C ARG A 46 5.60 5.49 -5.55
N ALA A 47 5.17 5.42 -4.29
CA ALA A 47 4.60 4.19 -3.74
C ALA A 47 3.31 3.79 -4.47
N CYS A 48 2.40 4.72 -4.76
CA CYS A 48 1.18 4.44 -5.51
C CYS A 48 1.50 3.93 -6.93
N GLU A 49 2.50 4.49 -7.61
CA GLU A 49 2.91 4.08 -8.96
C GLU A 49 3.35 2.62 -9.05
N VAL A 50 3.88 2.05 -7.96
CA VAL A 50 4.35 0.65 -7.93
C VAL A 50 3.35 -0.31 -7.29
N LEU A 51 2.47 0.17 -6.42
CA LEU A 51 1.55 -0.69 -5.66
C LEU A 51 0.23 -0.95 -6.37
N ILE A 52 -0.25 -0.01 -7.18
CA ILE A 52 -1.59 -0.09 -7.77
C ILE A 52 -1.63 0.40 -9.22
N SER A 53 -2.64 -0.04 -9.97
CA SER A 53 -2.87 0.42 -11.34
C SER A 53 -3.01 1.94 -11.44
N ALA A 54 -2.47 2.50 -12.53
CA ALA A 54 -2.53 3.94 -12.80
C ALA A 54 -3.96 4.42 -13.16
N ARG A 55 -4.82 3.51 -13.61
CA ARG A 55 -6.20 3.76 -14.00
C ARG A 55 -7.09 2.62 -13.47
N PRO A 56 -8.37 2.89 -13.20
CA PRO A 56 -9.35 1.84 -12.96
C PRO A 56 -9.48 0.88 -14.16
N PRO A 57 -9.95 -0.35 -13.93
CA PRO A 57 -10.20 -0.96 -12.62
C PRO A 57 -8.90 -1.37 -11.92
N LEU A 58 -8.92 -1.43 -10.58
CA LEU A 58 -7.88 -2.11 -9.80
C LEU A 58 -7.87 -3.60 -10.11
N THR A 59 -6.68 -4.18 -10.14
CA THR A 59 -6.49 -5.62 -10.35
C THR A 59 -6.46 -6.39 -9.03
N ASP A 60 -6.63 -7.71 -9.10
CA ASP A 60 -6.41 -8.58 -7.94
C ASP A 60 -4.97 -8.47 -7.43
N TRP A 61 -4.01 -8.24 -8.32
CA TRP A 61 -2.60 -8.07 -7.97
C TRP A 61 -2.33 -6.75 -7.26
N ASP A 62 -3.04 -5.67 -7.58
CA ASP A 62 -2.98 -4.42 -6.83
C ASP A 62 -3.40 -4.66 -5.37
N CYS A 63 -4.52 -5.34 -5.17
CA CYS A 63 -5.01 -5.69 -3.84
C CYS A 63 -4.03 -6.61 -3.10
N HIS A 64 -3.42 -7.56 -3.81
CA HIS A 64 -2.43 -8.46 -3.23
C HIS A 64 -1.13 -7.73 -2.82
N ARG A 65 -0.64 -6.77 -3.61
CA ARG A 65 0.51 -5.92 -3.25
C ARG A 65 0.25 -5.16 -1.96
N LEU A 66 -0.93 -4.59 -1.79
CA LEU A 66 -1.30 -3.90 -0.54
C LEU A 66 -1.24 -4.84 0.68
N GLU A 67 -1.69 -6.09 0.53
CA GLU A 67 -1.61 -7.10 1.58
C GLU A 67 -0.18 -7.54 1.89
N ILE A 68 0.67 -7.69 0.87
CA ILE A 68 2.11 -7.97 1.04
C ILE A 68 2.74 -6.87 1.88
N ILE A 69 2.50 -5.60 1.54
CA ILE A 69 3.06 -4.47 2.31
C ILE A 69 2.49 -4.40 3.72
N ALA A 70 1.19 -4.64 3.89
CA ALA A 70 0.59 -4.72 5.23
C ALA A 70 1.30 -5.77 6.09
N HIS A 71 1.54 -6.96 5.54
CA HIS A 71 2.25 -8.02 6.23
C HIS A 71 3.71 -7.65 6.55
N GLN A 72 4.43 -7.05 5.61
CA GLN A 72 5.81 -6.60 5.84
C GLN A 72 5.91 -5.49 6.89
N MET A 73 4.93 -4.58 6.96
CA MET A 73 4.88 -3.56 8.02
C MET A 73 4.72 -4.17 9.41
N GLU A 74 4.03 -5.30 9.55
CA GLU A 74 3.89 -6.00 10.83
C GLU A 74 5.18 -6.73 11.22
N LEU A 75 5.87 -7.33 10.23
CA LEU A 75 7.15 -8.01 10.45
C LEU A 75 8.30 -7.03 10.70
N SER A 76 8.20 -5.80 10.17
CA SER A 76 9.22 -4.75 10.34
C SER A 76 8.57 -3.40 10.71
N PRO A 77 8.07 -3.24 11.96
CA PRO A 77 7.35 -2.04 12.40
C PRO A 77 8.15 -0.73 12.26
N GLU A 78 9.48 -0.83 12.31
CA GLU A 78 10.45 0.24 12.17
C GLU A 78 10.67 0.67 10.70
N ALA A 79 10.14 -0.06 9.72
CA ALA A 79 10.28 0.28 8.31
C ALA A 79 9.66 1.65 8.00
N ARG A 80 10.53 2.56 7.55
CA ARG A 80 10.25 3.98 7.23
C ARG A 80 11.12 4.43 6.08
N GLY A 81 10.75 5.55 5.45
CA GLY A 81 11.49 6.19 4.37
C GLY A 81 11.97 5.20 3.30
N GLU A 82 13.26 5.23 3.02
CA GLU A 82 13.89 4.39 2.01
C GLU A 82 13.63 2.88 2.19
N HIS A 83 13.58 2.37 3.43
CA HIS A 83 13.31 0.95 3.65
C HIS A 83 11.89 0.58 3.19
N LEU A 84 10.89 1.36 3.61
CA LEU A 84 9.50 1.11 3.21
C LEU A 84 9.30 1.29 1.69
N ARG A 85 10.01 2.23 1.06
CA ARG A 85 10.04 2.39 -0.40
C ARG A 85 10.51 1.11 -1.09
N ARG A 86 11.62 0.52 -0.64
CA ARG A 86 12.15 -0.74 -1.20
C ARG A 86 11.20 -1.91 -1.01
N LEU A 87 10.49 -1.99 0.11
CA LEU A 87 9.46 -3.02 0.31
C LEU A 87 8.36 -2.92 -0.77
N CYS A 88 7.93 -1.70 -1.12
CA CYS A 88 6.95 -1.46 -2.19
C CYS A 88 7.48 -1.93 -3.56
N GLU A 89 8.74 -1.60 -3.88
CA GLU A 89 9.38 -2.05 -5.12
C GLU A 89 9.51 -3.58 -5.18
N MET A 90 9.89 -4.22 -4.06
CA MET A 90 9.96 -5.67 -3.98
C MET A 90 8.60 -6.33 -4.16
N ALA A 91 7.53 -5.79 -3.57
CA ALA A 91 6.19 -6.30 -3.78
C ALA A 91 5.78 -6.25 -5.27
N ALA A 92 6.13 -5.18 -5.97
CA ALA A 92 5.90 -5.05 -7.41
C ALA A 92 6.70 -6.06 -8.25
N ILE A 93 7.94 -6.40 -7.85
CA ILE A 93 8.74 -7.44 -8.51
C ILE A 93 8.14 -8.84 -8.32
N LEU A 94 7.57 -9.10 -7.14
CA LEU A 94 7.01 -10.42 -6.77
C LEU A 94 5.61 -10.67 -7.32
N THR A 95 4.98 -9.69 -7.96
CA THR A 95 3.58 -9.77 -8.41
C THR A 95 3.44 -9.31 -9.88
N PRO A 96 2.68 -10.03 -10.71
CA PRO A 96 2.42 -9.66 -12.11
C PRO A 96 1.83 -8.25 -12.24
N LEU A 97 2.30 -7.47 -13.23
CA LEU A 97 1.73 -6.18 -13.61
C LEU A 97 0.26 -6.31 -14.03
#